data_AF-G2E8L6-F1
#
_entry.id   AF-G2E8L6-F1
#
_cell.length_a   1.000
_cell.length_b   1.000
_cell.length_c   1.000
_cell.angle_alpha   90.00
_cell.angle_beta   90.00
_cell.angle_gamma   90.00
#
_symmetry.space_group_name_H-M   'P 1'
#
loop_
_entity.id
_entity.type
_entity.pdbx_description
1 polymer ?
#
loop_
_entity_poly.entity_id
_entity_poly.type
_entity_poly.pdbx_seq_one_letter_code
_entity_poly.pdbx_strand_id
1 'polypeptide(L)'
;CLEPVVRFDDSINAVSTIALLQQIEQRHPDAAVIHVICDNARYYRSKAVRKHLETSRVQLLFLPPYAPNLNLIERFWKYFKR
;
A
#
# COMPACT_ATOMS: atom_id res chain seq x y z
N CYS A 1 6.25 8.44 -17.64
CA CYS A 1 6.57 7.02 -17.41
C CYS A 1 6.07 6.61 -16.04
N LEU A 2 5.46 5.43 -15.93
CA LEU A 2 5.17 4.83 -14.63
C LEU A 2 6.46 4.15 -14.17
N GLU A 3 7.16 4.75 -13.21
CA GLU A 3 8.38 4.18 -12.65
C GLU A 3 8.08 3.48 -11.33
N PRO A 4 8.56 2.24 -11.13
CA PRO A 4 8.37 1.56 -9.87
C PRO A 4 9.24 2.22 -8.79
N VAL A 5 8.61 2.58 -7.67
CA VAL A 5 9.32 3.01 -6.46
C VAL A 5 9.34 1.82 -5.51
N VAL A 6 10.54 1.40 -5.11
CA VAL A 6 10.75 0.29 -4.16
C VAL A 6 11.32 0.85 -2.87
N ARG A 7 10.73 0.47 -1.74
CA ARG A 7 11.20 0.79 -0.39
C ARG A 7 11.44 -0.51 0.36
N PHE A 8 12.53 -0.55 1.11
CA PHE A 8 12.88 -1.66 1.99
C PHE A 8 12.82 -1.18 3.44
N ASP A 9 12.22 -1.99 4.30
CA ASP A 9 12.19 -1.81 5.75
C ASP A 9 12.62 -3.14 6.39
N ASP A 10 13.36 -3.09 7.50
CA ASP A 10 13.86 -4.29 8.20
C ASP A 10 12.73 -5.21 8.66
N SER A 11 11.54 -4.65 8.90
CA SER A 11 10.31 -5.42 9.13
C SER A 11 9.08 -4.73 8.55
N ILE A 12 8.20 -5.52 7.95
CA ILE A 12 6.90 -5.05 7.46
C ILE A 12 5.89 -5.19 8.60
N ASN A 13 5.56 -4.07 9.21
CA ASN A 13 4.68 -3.97 10.37
C ASN A 13 3.80 -2.71 10.27
N ALA A 14 2.97 -2.44 11.28
CA ALA A 14 2.07 -1.29 11.27
C ALA A 14 2.81 0.06 11.19
N VAL A 15 3.98 0.18 11.82
CA VAL A 15 4.78 1.41 11.83
C VAL A 15 5.39 1.68 10.46
N SER A 16 6.04 0.68 9.85
CA SER A 16 6.59 0.83 8.50
C SER A 16 5.48 1.05 7.46
N THR A 17 4.31 0.45 7.64
CA THR A 17 3.12 0.73 6.82
C THR A 17 2.69 2.20 6.93
N ILE A 18 2.55 2.74 8.14
CA ILE A 18 2.19 4.16 8.33
C ILE A 18 3.23 5.08 7.67
N ALA A 19 4.51 4.81 7.88
CA ALA A 19 5.58 5.60 7.27
C ALA A 19 5.54 5.57 5.73
N LEU A 20 5.16 4.45 5.13
CA LEU A 20 4.92 4.34 3.69
C LEU A 20 3.74 5.21 3.25
N LEU A 21 2.63 5.17 3.97
CA LEU A 21 1.44 5.98 3.64
C LEU A 21 1.73 7.48 3.71
N GLN A 22 2.45 7.93 4.74
CA GLN A 22 2.87 9.33 4.87
C GLN A 22 3.78 9.77 3.72
N GLN A 23 4.71 8.91 3.29
CA GLN A 23 5.57 9.19 2.15
C GLN A 23 4.77 9.35 0.86
N ILE A 24 3.74 8.52 0.66
CA ILE A 24 2.82 8.62 -0.48
C ILE A 24 2.08 9.96 -0.44
N GLU A 25 1.56 10.37 0.71
CA GLU A 25 0.88 11.68 0.86
C GLU A 25 1.81 12.86 0.57
N GLN A 26 3.05 12.81 1.05
CA GLN A 26 4.05 13.85 0.81
C GLN A 26 4.44 13.95 -0.66
N ARG A 27 4.46 12.82 -1.38
CA ARG A 27 4.77 12.77 -2.81
C ARG A 27 3.66 13.36 -3.68
N HIS A 28 2.43 13.37 -3.17
CA HIS A 28 1.23 13.86 -3.83
C HIS A 28 0.55 14.97 -3.01
N PRO A 29 1.21 16.14 -2.83
CA PRO A 29 0.70 17.21 -1.97
C PRO A 29 -0.63 17.79 -2.49
N ASP A 30 -0.85 17.80 -3.81
CA ASP A 30 -2.04 18.40 -4.44
C ASP A 30 -3.22 17.42 -4.55
N ALA A 31 -3.02 16.14 -4.22
CA ALA A 31 -4.08 15.15 -4.29
C ALA A 31 -5.04 15.32 -3.10
N ALA A 32 -6.33 15.54 -3.40
CA ALA A 32 -7.37 15.58 -2.36
C ALA A 32 -7.62 14.19 -1.75
N VAL A 33 -7.54 13.13 -2.58
CA VAL A 33 -7.71 11.72 -2.18
C VAL A 33 -6.69 10.87 -2.93
N ILE A 34 -6.07 9.92 -2.22
CA ILE A 34 -5.10 8.99 -2.78
C ILE A 34 -5.61 7.56 -2.57
N HIS A 35 -5.98 6.88 -3.65
CA HIS A 35 -6.42 5.48 -3.57
C HIS A 35 -5.21 4.54 -3.65
N VAL A 36 -5.04 3.71 -2.63
CA VAL A 36 -3.98 2.70 -2.56
C VAL A 36 -4.63 1.32 -2.60
N ILE A 37 -4.37 0.58 -3.67
CA ILE A 37 -4.87 -0.79 -3.83
C ILE A 37 -3.88 -1.75 -3.15
N CYS A 38 -4.36 -2.53 -2.19
CA CYS A 38 -3.55 -3.46 -1.41
C CYS A 38 -4.16 -4.86 -1.34
N ASP A 39 -3.31 -5.84 -1.03
CA ASP A 39 -3.73 -7.19 -0.69
C ASP A 39 -4.37 -7.25 0.71
N ASN A 40 -4.87 -8.41 1.11
CA ASN A 40 -5.53 -8.59 2.40
C ASN A 40 -4.54 -8.84 3.56
N ALA A 41 -3.30 -8.35 3.49
CA ALA A 41 -2.32 -8.58 4.54
C ALA A 41 -2.76 -8.00 5.90
N ARG A 42 -2.43 -8.71 6.99
CA ARG A 42 -2.96 -8.43 8.34
C ARG A 42 -2.54 -7.07 8.88
N TYR A 43 -1.36 -6.56 8.52
CA TYR A 43 -0.83 -5.30 9.06
C TYR A 43 -1.64 -4.07 8.61
N TYR A 44 -2.26 -4.09 7.42
CA TYR A 44 -3.19 -3.04 6.99
C TYR A 44 -4.43 -2.92 7.88
N ARG A 45 -4.83 -4.03 8.54
CA ARG A 45 -5.99 -4.07 9.44
C ARG A 45 -5.64 -3.77 10.89
N SER A 46 -4.39 -3.43 11.18
CA SER A 46 -3.96 -3.09 12.54
C SER A 46 -4.68 -1.83 13.05
N LYS A 47 -4.90 -1.76 14.37
CA LYS A 47 -5.55 -0.60 15.00
C LYS A 47 -4.79 0.70 14.74
N ALA A 48 -3.45 0.63 14.72
CA ALA A 48 -2.59 1.78 14.46
C ALA A 48 -2.77 2.33 13.04
N VAL A 49 -2.76 1.45 12.02
CA VAL A 49 -2.97 1.86 10.62
C VAL A 49 -4.37 2.43 10.43
N ARG A 50 -5.40 1.78 10.99
CA ARG A 50 -6.79 2.32 10.92
C ARG A 50 -6.91 3.71 11.53
N LYS A 51 -6.33 3.91 12.72
CA LYS A 51 -6.33 5.22 13.40
C LYS A 51 -5.61 6.28 12.56
N HIS A 52 -4.51 5.92 11.90
CA HIS A 52 -3.81 6.85 11.00
C HIS A 52 -4.66 7.24 9.78
N LEU A 53 -5.40 6.29 9.21
CA LEU A 53 -6.24 6.52 8.03
C LEU A 53 -7.44 7.45 8.30
N GLU A 54 -7.90 7.58 9.55
CA GLU A 54 -9.02 8.45 9.92
C GLU A 54 -8.78 9.93 9.57
N THR A 55 -7.51 10.36 9.61
CA THR A 55 -7.10 11.75 9.30
C THR A 55 -6.28 11.84 8.01
N SER A 56 -6.09 10.72 7.31
CA SER A 56 -5.27 10.63 6.11
C SER A 56 -6.11 10.92 4.86
N ARG A 57 -5.45 11.43 3.82
CA ARG A 57 -6.03 11.52 2.46
C ARG A 57 -5.98 10.19 1.72
N VAL A 58 -5.28 9.19 2.29
CA VAL A 58 -5.17 7.86 1.72
C VAL A 58 -6.43 7.05 1.99
N GLN A 59 -6.95 6.43 0.95
CA GLN A 59 -8.00 5.42 1.02
C GLN A 59 -7.45 4.06 0.59
N LEU A 60 -7.42 3.11 1.52
CA LEU A 60 -7.02 1.74 1.23
C LEU A 60 -8.18 0.97 0.56
N LEU A 61 -7.93 0.48 -0.64
CA LEU A 61 -8.82 -0.40 -1.39
C LEU A 61 -8.27 -1.83 -1.35
N PHE A 62 -9.01 -2.73 -0.71
CA PHE A 62 -8.62 -4.14 -0.62
C PHE A 62 -9.11 -4.92 -1.84
N LEU A 63 -8.23 -5.71 -2.44
CA LEU A 63 -8.61 -6.64 -3.49
C LEU A 63 -9.54 -7.74 -2.94
N PRO A 64 -10.49 -8.25 -3.75
CA PRO A 64 -11.31 -9.39 -3.35
C PRO A 64 -10.42 -10.62 -3.05
N PRO A 65 -10.76 -11.42 -2.03
CA PRO A 65 -10.01 -12.60 -1.68
C PRO A 65 -9.99 -13.59 -2.86
N TYR A 66 -8.84 -14.23 -3.09
CA TYR A 66 -8.65 -15.23 -4.15
C TYR A 66 -8.84 -14.72 -5.59
N ALA A 67 -8.48 -13.46 -5.87
CA ALA A 67 -8.40 -12.93 -7.24
C ALA A 67 -6.93 -12.79 -7.74
N PRO A 68 -6.18 -13.89 -7.91
CA PRO A 68 -4.77 -13.85 -8.32
C PRO A 68 -4.57 -13.22 -9.71
N ASN A 69 -5.61 -13.26 -10.56
CA ASN A 69 -5.59 -12.64 -11.89
C ASN A 69 -5.74 -11.11 -11.86
N LEU A 70 -6.28 -10.54 -10.77
CA LEU A 70 -6.44 -9.08 -10.57
C LEU A 70 -5.34 -8.49 -9.70
N ASN A 71 -4.56 -9.33 -9.02
CA ASN A 71 -3.45 -8.88 -8.19
C ASN A 71 -2.25 -8.53 -9.07
N LEU A 72 -2.18 -7.27 -9.52
CA LEU A 72 -1.08 -6.76 -10.35
C LEU A 72 0.30 -7.03 -9.71
N ILE A 73 0.37 -7.05 -8.38
CA ILE A 73 1.63 -7.34 -7.68
C ILE A 73 2.06 -8.81 -7.85
N GLU A 74 1.15 -9.78 -7.92
CA GLU A 74 1.51 -11.19 -8.18
C GLU A 74 2.05 -11.37 -9.59
N ARG A 75 1.47 -10.68 -10.58
CA ARG A 75 2.03 -10.65 -11.93
C ARG A 75 3.41 -10.01 -11.92
N PHE A 76 3.59 -8.90 -11.22
CA PHE A 76 4.87 -8.23 -11.08
C PHE A 76 5.93 -9.15 -10.44
N TRP A 77 5.61 -9.85 -9.35
CA TRP A 77 6.52 -10.83 -8.73
C TRP A 77 6.92 -11.97 -9.67
N LYS A 78 6.01 -12.43 -10.55
CA LYS A 78 6.36 -13.43 -11.58
C LYS A 78 7.42 -12.92 -12.57
N TYR A 79 7.44 -11.62 -12.87
CA TYR A 79 8.49 -11.00 -13.70
C TYR A 79 9.81 -10.85 -12.95
N PHE A 80 9.79 -10.59 -11.64
CA PHE A 80 11.00 -10.45 -10.82
C PHE A 80 11.65 -11.77 -10.43
N LYS A 81 10.92 -12.90 -10.46
CA LYS A 81 11.45 -14.24 -10.16
C LYS A 81 12.10 -14.93 -11.37
N ARG A 82 12.47 -14.18 -12.41
CA ARG A 82 13.23 -14.67 -13.57
C ARG A 82 14.68 -14.23 -13.50
#